data_AF-A0A845QIN5-F1
#
_entry.id   AF-A0A845QIN5-F1
#
_cell.length_a   1.000
_cell.length_b   1.000
_cell.length_c   1.000
_cell.angle_alpha   90.00
_cell.angle_beta   90.00
_cell.angle_gamma   90.00
#
_symmetry.space_group_name_H-M   'P 1'
#
loop_
_entity.id
_entity.type
_entity.pdbx_description
1 polymer ?
#
loop_
_entity_poly.entity_id
_entity_poly.type
_entity_poly.pdbx_seq_one_letter_code
_entity_poly.pdbx_strand_id
1 'polypeptide(L)'
;MNRLTKRTQKGAALKLDNPRTEKEARKQLHDKYLLAIEKLAAYEDTGLTPEEIMDGKMLTGWIPCSERLPSEEEFLKSYLRNHYAAEFLVQIYGASRPTTLYYRDGVWFDDDFDKYNVIAWMPLPEPWEGDKE
;
A
#
# COMPACT_ATOMS: atom_id res chain seq x y z
N MET A 1 2.24 13.77 -4.95
CA MET A 1 1.10 14.59 -4.43
C MET A 1 1.60 15.97 -4.04
N ASN A 2 0.98 17.06 -4.52
CA ASN A 2 1.38 18.43 -4.14
C ASN A 2 0.97 18.74 -2.70
N ARG A 3 1.94 19.08 -1.85
CA ARG A 3 1.73 19.37 -0.43
C ARG A 3 1.11 20.75 -0.26
N LEU A 4 -0.10 20.80 0.31
CA LEU A 4 -0.86 22.04 0.56
C LEU A 4 -0.52 22.71 1.90
N THR A 5 0.15 21.99 2.81
CA THR A 5 0.41 22.46 4.18
C THR A 5 1.90 22.48 4.52
N LYS A 6 2.30 23.39 5.41
CA LYS A 6 3.62 23.43 6.05
C LYS A 6 3.45 23.30 7.56
N ARG A 7 4.22 22.42 8.21
CA ARG A 7 4.25 22.37 9.68
C ARG A 7 5.06 23.55 10.20
N THR A 8 4.44 24.32 11.08
CA THR A 8 5.03 25.46 11.80
C THR A 8 5.08 25.13 13.30
N GLN A 9 5.79 25.92 14.09
CA GLN A 9 5.83 25.75 15.55
C GLN A 9 4.43 25.83 16.21
N LYS A 10 3.48 26.52 15.58
CA LYS A 10 2.08 26.65 16.06
C LYS A 10 1.14 25.60 15.46
N GLY A 11 1.65 24.61 14.71
CA GLY A 11 0.84 23.60 14.02
C GLY A 11 0.92 23.69 12.49
N ALA A 12 0.07 22.95 11.79
CA ALA A 12 0.02 22.94 10.33
C ALA A 12 -0.67 24.21 9.79
N ALA A 13 -0.04 24.87 8.81
CA ALA A 13 -0.58 26.03 8.12
C ALA A 13 -0.70 25.75 6.61
N LEU A 14 -1.73 26.32 5.96
CA LEU A 14 -1.86 26.28 4.50
C LEU A 14 -0.71 27.07 3.84
N LYS A 15 -0.10 26.50 2.81
CA LYS A 15 0.95 27.15 2.01
C LYS A 15 0.31 28.12 1.03
N LEU A 16 0.68 29.39 1.04
CA LEU A 16 0.24 30.39 0.07
C LEU A 16 1.29 30.57 -1.05
N ASP A 17 0.85 31.01 -2.23
CA ASP A 17 1.68 31.20 -3.43
C ASP A 17 2.00 32.68 -3.62
N ASN A 18 2.76 33.23 -2.67
CA ASN A 18 3.28 34.60 -2.65
C ASN A 18 2.26 35.68 -3.09
N PRO A 19 1.09 35.78 -2.43
CA PRO A 19 0.07 36.75 -2.80
C PRO A 19 0.60 38.18 -2.62
N ARG A 20 0.32 39.06 -3.59
CA ARG A 20 0.77 40.47 -3.56
C ARG A 20 -0.25 41.39 -2.91
N THR A 21 -1.49 40.91 -2.75
CA THR A 21 -2.58 41.64 -2.10
C THR A 21 -3.30 40.76 -1.08
N GLU A 22 -3.96 41.39 -0.10
CA GLU A 22 -4.76 40.67 0.89
C GLU A 22 -5.95 39.94 0.23
N LYS A 23 -6.53 40.51 -0.82
CA LYS A 23 -7.61 39.90 -1.60
C LYS A 23 -7.15 38.60 -2.27
N GLU A 24 -5.95 38.61 -2.86
CA GLU A 24 -5.34 37.40 -3.43
C GLU A 24 -5.05 36.36 -2.35
N ALA A 25 -4.51 36.79 -1.19
CA ALA A 25 -4.23 35.89 -0.09
C ALA A 25 -5.50 35.19 0.42
N ARG A 26 -6.60 35.94 0.60
CA ARG A 26 -7.90 35.38 1.01
C ARG A 26 -8.46 34.42 -0.02
N LYS A 27 -8.37 34.74 -1.31
CA LYS A 27 -8.81 33.85 -2.40
C LYS A 27 -8.00 32.54 -2.37
N GLN A 28 -6.67 32.62 -2.34
CA GLN A 28 -5.81 31.44 -2.27
C GLN A 28 -6.09 30.58 -1.04
N LEU A 29 -6.33 31.21 0.12
CA LEU A 29 -6.68 30.49 1.34
C LEU A 29 -7.98 29.70 1.15
N HIS A 30 -9.01 30.33 0.59
CA HIS A 30 -10.29 29.69 0.32
C HIS A 30 -10.16 28.53 -0.67
N ASP A 31 -9.51 28.76 -1.81
CA ASP A 31 -9.32 27.74 -2.85
C ASP A 31 -8.54 26.52 -2.32
N LYS A 32 -7.48 26.76 -1.54
CA LYS A 32 -6.68 25.68 -0.94
C LYS A 32 -7.39 24.98 0.21
N TYR A 33 -8.25 25.68 0.93
CA TYR A 33 -9.08 25.08 1.97
C TYR A 33 -10.09 24.10 1.35
N LEU A 34 -10.81 24.51 0.29
CA LEU A 34 -11.72 23.62 -0.43
C LEU A 34 -11.00 22.36 -0.93
N LEU A 35 -9.84 22.54 -1.57
CA LEU A 35 -9.04 21.41 -2.05
C LEU A 35 -8.54 20.50 -0.91
N ALA A 36 -8.24 21.06 0.26
CA ALA A 36 -7.85 20.26 1.42
C ALA A 36 -9.02 19.43 1.96
N ILE A 37 -10.23 20.00 1.99
CA ILE A 37 -11.45 19.32 2.41
C ILE A 37 -11.82 18.20 1.42
N GLU A 38 -11.77 18.44 0.12
CA GLU A 38 -12.04 17.39 -0.89
C GLU A 38 -11.08 16.21 -0.75
N LYS A 39 -9.79 16.48 -0.51
CA LYS A 39 -8.81 15.42 -0.26
C LYS A 39 -9.04 14.69 1.05
N LEU A 40 -9.52 15.39 2.07
CA LEU A 40 -9.86 14.77 3.35
C LEU A 40 -11.07 13.85 3.18
N ALA A 41 -12.12 14.29 2.47
CA ALA A 41 -13.28 13.47 2.17
C ALA A 41 -12.89 12.23 1.35
N ALA A 42 -12.11 12.40 0.29
CA ALA A 42 -11.61 11.27 -0.52
C ALA A 42 -10.76 10.28 0.31
N TYR A 43 -10.09 10.76 1.35
CA TYR A 43 -9.38 9.91 2.30
C TYR A 43 -10.36 9.19 3.25
N GLU A 44 -11.33 9.89 3.83
CA GLU A 44 -12.36 9.30 4.69
C GLU A 44 -13.18 8.22 3.95
N ASP A 45 -13.46 8.41 2.65
CA ASP A 45 -14.14 7.45 1.77
C ASP A 45 -13.36 6.13 1.59
N THR A 46 -12.05 6.11 1.88
CA THR A 46 -11.27 4.86 1.90
C THR A 46 -11.58 3.97 3.10
N GLY A 47 -12.21 4.51 4.14
CA GLY A 47 -12.48 3.80 5.40
C GLY A 47 -11.25 3.58 6.27
N LEU A 48 -10.09 4.13 5.90
CA LEU A 48 -8.82 3.95 6.60
C LEU A 48 -8.62 5.00 7.69
N THR A 49 -8.07 4.58 8.82
CA THR A 49 -7.63 5.46 9.91
C THR A 49 -6.19 5.95 9.69
N PRO A 50 -5.80 7.13 10.22
CA PRO A 50 -4.43 7.61 10.07
C PRO A 50 -3.41 6.64 10.67
N GLU A 51 -3.78 5.98 11.77
CA GLU A 51 -2.99 4.97 12.46
C GLU A 51 -2.69 3.77 11.56
N GLU A 52 -3.68 3.24 10.82
CA GLU A 52 -3.48 2.13 9.87
C GLU A 52 -2.48 2.45 8.75
N ILE A 53 -2.40 3.73 8.36
CA ILE A 53 -1.41 4.22 7.39
C ILE A 53 -0.03 4.41 8.04
N MET A 54 0.02 5.00 9.23
CA MET A 54 1.26 5.36 9.91
C MET A 54 1.99 4.15 10.51
N ASP A 55 1.28 3.11 10.91
CA ASP A 55 1.85 1.86 11.45
C ASP A 55 2.54 0.99 10.38
N GLY A 56 2.65 1.47 9.15
CA GLY A 56 3.46 0.85 8.10
C GLY A 56 2.85 -0.41 7.49
N LYS A 57 1.82 -1.02 8.11
CA LYS A 57 1.07 -2.14 7.54
C LYS A 57 0.59 -1.86 6.11
N MET A 58 0.09 -0.66 5.84
CA MET A 58 -0.35 -0.27 4.50
C MET A 58 0.78 0.21 3.58
N LEU A 59 1.94 0.61 4.11
CA LEU A 59 3.03 1.17 3.30
C LEU A 59 3.91 0.10 2.64
N THR A 60 3.86 -1.15 3.12
CA THR A 60 4.69 -2.22 2.58
C THR A 60 4.00 -3.12 1.57
N GLY A 61 2.66 -3.09 1.49
CA GLY A 61 1.86 -4.02 0.69
C GLY A 61 1.77 -5.44 1.27
N TRP A 62 2.27 -5.66 2.48
CA TRP A 62 2.21 -6.97 3.16
C TRP A 62 0.84 -7.17 3.82
N ILE A 63 0.21 -8.31 3.54
CA ILE A 63 -1.08 -8.71 4.09
C ILE A 63 -0.84 -9.81 5.11
N PRO A 64 -1.13 -9.60 6.41
CA PRO A 64 -1.04 -10.65 7.42
C PRO A 64 -1.98 -11.81 7.09
N CYS A 65 -1.52 -13.06 7.26
CA CYS A 65 -2.39 -14.23 7.09
C CYS A 65 -3.56 -14.25 8.09
N SER A 66 -3.40 -13.60 9.26
CA SER A 66 -4.47 -13.41 10.25
C SER A 66 -5.56 -12.44 9.80
N GLU A 67 -5.28 -11.59 8.81
CA GLU A 67 -6.25 -10.68 8.21
C GLU A 67 -7.00 -11.39 7.10
N ARG A 68 -6.27 -11.95 6.12
CA ARG A 68 -6.83 -12.80 5.06
C ARG A 68 -5.76 -13.60 4.33
N LEU A 69 -6.21 -14.61 3.58
CA LEU A 69 -5.42 -15.33 2.60
C LEU A 69 -5.63 -14.74 1.19
N PRO A 70 -4.83 -15.15 0.18
CA PRO A 70 -5.05 -14.77 -1.20
C PRO A 70 -6.48 -15.07 -1.66
N SER A 71 -7.10 -14.08 -2.30
CA SER A 71 -8.41 -14.24 -2.94
C SER A 71 -8.30 -15.10 -4.21
N GLU A 72 -9.44 -15.56 -4.73
CA GLU A 72 -9.49 -16.28 -6.01
C GLU A 72 -8.94 -15.44 -7.17
N GLU A 73 -9.21 -14.13 -7.19
CA GLU A 73 -8.68 -13.24 -8.22
C GLU A 73 -7.15 -13.15 -8.18
N GLU A 74 -6.57 -12.99 -6.99
CA GLU A 74 -5.11 -12.95 -6.80
C GLU A 74 -4.47 -14.30 -7.11
N PHE A 75 -5.12 -15.41 -6.73
CA PHE A 75 -4.71 -16.76 -7.09
C PHE A 75 -4.63 -16.93 -8.61
N LEU A 76 -5.66 -16.52 -9.35
CA LEU A 76 -5.70 -16.65 -10.81
C LEU A 76 -4.65 -15.78 -11.51
N LYS A 77 -4.40 -14.56 -11.01
CA LYS A 77 -3.37 -13.66 -11.55
C LYS A 77 -1.95 -14.21 -11.38
N SER A 78 -1.69 -14.83 -10.22
CA SER A 78 -0.38 -15.39 -9.88
C SER A 78 -0.25 -16.88 -10.22
N TYR A 79 -1.20 -17.45 -10.96
CA TYR A 79 -1.26 -18.89 -11.23
C TYR A 79 -0.13 -19.37 -12.14
N LEU A 80 0.59 -20.39 -11.67
CA LEU A 80 1.66 -21.07 -12.38
C LEU A 80 1.24 -22.49 -12.73
N ARG A 81 1.11 -22.76 -14.04
CA ARG A 81 0.63 -24.04 -14.57
C ARG A 81 1.51 -25.22 -14.19
N ASN A 82 2.82 -25.03 -14.10
CA ASN A 82 3.80 -26.06 -13.73
C ASN A 82 3.65 -26.53 -12.28
N HIS A 83 3.28 -25.64 -11.35
CA HIS A 83 3.08 -25.98 -9.94
C HIS A 83 1.61 -26.24 -9.59
N TYR A 84 0.69 -25.99 -10.53
CA TYR A 84 -0.76 -26.01 -10.29
C TYR A 84 -1.14 -25.21 -9.04
N ALA A 85 -0.51 -24.05 -8.86
CA ALA A 85 -0.58 -23.22 -7.67
C ALA A 85 -0.20 -21.77 -8.02
N ALA A 86 -0.42 -20.84 -7.10
CA ALA A 86 -0.08 -19.43 -7.29
C ALA A 86 1.16 -19.04 -6.47
N GLU A 87 2.08 -18.27 -7.05
CA GLU A 87 3.31 -17.84 -6.36
C GLU A 87 3.18 -16.43 -5.77
N PHE A 88 3.67 -16.26 -4.54
CA PHE A 88 3.64 -14.99 -3.81
C PHE A 88 4.95 -14.75 -3.07
N LEU A 89 5.21 -13.47 -2.76
CA LEU A 89 6.17 -13.13 -1.71
C LEU A 89 5.56 -13.41 -0.35
N VAL A 90 6.33 -14.04 0.53
CA VAL A 90 5.89 -14.46 1.85
C VAL A 90 6.94 -14.14 2.92
N GLN A 91 6.44 -13.87 4.13
CA GLN A 91 7.23 -13.87 5.35
C GLN A 91 6.87 -15.11 6.16
N ILE A 92 7.82 -16.03 6.30
CA ILE A 92 7.67 -17.25 7.09
C ILE A 92 7.89 -16.92 8.57
N TYR A 93 7.12 -17.55 9.46
CA TYR A 93 7.28 -17.41 10.91
C TYR A 93 8.71 -17.77 11.33
N GLY A 94 9.38 -16.86 12.04
CA GLY A 94 10.75 -17.06 12.55
C GLY A 94 11.86 -16.87 11.51
N ALA A 95 11.53 -16.67 10.23
CA ALA A 95 12.54 -16.36 9.21
C ALA A 95 12.98 -14.90 9.27
N SER A 96 14.27 -14.63 9.10
CA SER A 96 14.83 -13.27 9.14
C SER A 96 14.65 -12.48 7.85
N ARG A 97 14.23 -13.13 6.75
CA ARG A 97 14.05 -12.53 5.42
C ARG A 97 12.83 -13.14 4.74
N PRO A 98 12.13 -12.36 3.89
CA PRO A 98 11.08 -12.90 3.03
C PRO A 98 11.65 -13.78 1.92
N THR A 99 10.80 -14.62 1.35
CA THR A 99 11.07 -15.52 0.23
C THR A 99 9.82 -15.63 -0.66
N THR A 100 9.84 -16.43 -1.72
CA THR A 100 8.63 -16.87 -2.42
C THR A 100 8.20 -18.26 -1.97
N LEU A 101 6.89 -18.53 -2.04
CA LEU A 101 6.28 -19.85 -1.89
C LEU A 101 5.05 -19.97 -2.80
N TYR A 102 4.65 -21.20 -3.07
CA TYR A 102 3.40 -21.54 -3.75
C TYR A 102 2.25 -21.63 -2.75
N TYR A 103 1.08 -21.17 -3.18
CA TYR A 103 -0.17 -21.20 -2.44
C TYR A 103 -1.21 -22.02 -3.19
N ARG A 104 -1.85 -22.95 -2.49
CA ARG A 104 -3.04 -23.67 -2.97
C ARG A 104 -3.88 -24.14 -1.79
N ASP A 105 -5.19 -23.93 -1.86
CA ASP A 105 -6.18 -24.43 -0.89
C ASP A 105 -5.82 -24.13 0.58
N GLY A 106 -5.32 -22.93 0.86
CA GLY A 106 -4.94 -22.52 2.21
C GLY A 106 -3.55 -22.99 2.67
N VAL A 107 -2.79 -23.67 1.82
CA VAL A 107 -1.48 -24.24 2.15
C VAL A 107 -0.38 -23.50 1.40
N TRP A 108 0.71 -23.19 2.12
CA TRP A 108 1.94 -22.61 1.58
C TRP A 108 3.03 -23.66 1.51
N PHE A 109 3.68 -23.80 0.35
CA PHE A 109 4.70 -24.82 0.12
C PHE A 109 5.76 -24.40 -0.90
N ASP A 110 6.94 -25.02 -0.86
CA ASP A 110 8.04 -24.80 -1.81
C ASP A 110 8.02 -25.82 -2.97
N ASP A 111 9.07 -25.83 -3.79
CA ASP A 111 9.22 -26.76 -4.90
C ASP A 111 9.24 -28.25 -4.49
N ASP A 112 9.70 -28.54 -3.27
CA ASP A 112 9.79 -29.89 -2.70
C ASP A 112 8.49 -30.31 -1.99
N PHE A 113 7.45 -29.45 -2.03
CA PHE A 113 6.17 -29.58 -1.34
C PHE A 113 6.26 -29.54 0.20
N ASP A 114 7.36 -29.04 0.75
CA ASP A 114 7.48 -28.80 2.18
C ASP A 114 6.57 -27.65 2.60
N LYS A 115 5.87 -27.80 3.73
CA LYS A 115 4.85 -26.85 4.18
C LYS A 115 5.41 -25.87 5.18
N TYR A 116 5.03 -24.60 5.04
CA TYR A 116 5.53 -23.53 5.91
C TYR A 116 4.42 -22.76 6.60
N ASN A 117 4.71 -22.29 7.82
CA ASN A 117 3.86 -21.36 8.53
C ASN A 117 4.15 -19.92 8.06
N VAL A 118 3.33 -19.41 7.15
CA VAL A 118 3.44 -18.03 6.63
C VAL A 118 2.62 -17.08 7.52
N ILE A 119 3.22 -15.95 7.89
CA ILE A 119 2.58 -14.93 8.73
C ILE A 119 2.11 -13.69 7.96
N ALA A 120 2.72 -13.41 6.81
CA ALA A 120 2.29 -12.34 5.91
C ALA A 120 2.66 -12.69 4.47
N TRP A 121 1.91 -12.17 3.51
CA TRP A 121 2.10 -12.41 2.09
C TRP A 121 1.79 -11.16 1.27
N MET A 122 2.27 -11.11 0.02
CA MET A 122 1.86 -10.12 -0.97
C MET A 122 2.04 -10.65 -2.40
N PRO A 123 1.33 -10.11 -3.39
CA PRO A 123 1.61 -10.40 -4.81
C PRO A 123 3.06 -10.11 -5.17
N LEU A 124 3.59 -10.86 -6.15
CA LEU A 124 4.88 -10.52 -6.75
C LEU A 124 4.80 -9.13 -7.40
N PRO A 125 5.90 -8.35 -7.42
CA PRO A 125 5.96 -7.12 -8.19
C PRO A 125 5.67 -7.39 -9.67
N GLU A 126 5.13 -6.39 -10.36
CA GLU A 126 5.00 -6.47 -11.81
C GLU A 126 6.36 -6.72 -12.46
N PRO A 127 6.42 -7.54 -13.53
CA PRO A 127 7.67 -7.78 -14.25
C PRO A 127 8.34 -6.48 -14.66
N TRP A 128 9.66 -6.42 -14.52
CA TRP A 128 10.43 -5.27 -14.96
C TRP A 128 10.30 -5.09 -16.48
N GLU A 129 9.83 -3.92 -16.91
CA GLU A 129 9.63 -3.60 -18.33
C GLU A 129 10.82 -2.91 -19.02
N GLY A 130 11.94 -2.71 -18.32
CA GLY A 130 13.12 -2.03 -18.89
C GLY A 130 13.75 -2.78 -20.06
N ASP A 131 14.71 -2.12 -20.72
CA ASP A 131 15.22 -2.41 -22.07
C ASP A 131 15.15 -3.89 -22.48
N LYS A 132 14.01 -4.22 -23.08
CA LYS A 132 13.83 -5.42 -23.88
C LYS A 132 14.68 -5.20 -25.12
N GLU A 133 15.91 -5.71 -25.12
CA GLU A 133 16.75 -5.79 -26.32
C GLU A 133 16.05 -6.55 -27.46
#